data_AF-A0AAA9RYD8-F1
#
_entry.id   AF-A0AAA9RYD8-F1
#
_cell.length_a   1.000
_cell.length_b   1.000
_cell.length_c   1.000
_cell.angle_alpha   90.00
_cell.angle_beta   90.00
_cell.angle_gamma   90.00
#
_symmetry.space_group_name_H-M   'P 1'
#
loop_
_entity.id
_entity.type
_entity.pdbx_description
1 polymer ?
#
loop_
_entity_poly.entity_id
_entity_poly.type
_entity_poly.pdbx_seq_one_letter_code
_entity_poly.pdbx_strand_id
1 'polypeptide(L)'
;MAESEEELKSLLRKAKEESKKVGLKLNIQKTKIMASGPIISWEINGETVEAVSDFIVGGSKINADGEFSHEIKRCLLLGRKVMTNLDSIFKSRDITFPIKVHLVKAMVLPVVMYRCESCTVKKAEH
;
A
#
# COMPACT_ATOMS: atom_id res chain seq x y z
N MET A 1 12.72 5.93 6.86
CA MET A 1 13.12 4.56 7.27
C MET A 1 14.19 4.73 8.34
N ALA A 2 14.28 3.82 9.30
CA ALA A 2 15.36 3.82 10.29
C ALA A 2 16.42 2.83 9.82
N GLU A 3 17.69 3.15 10.04
CA GLU A 3 18.82 2.30 9.64
C GLU A 3 19.14 1.26 10.72
N SER A 4 18.74 1.50 11.96
CA SER A 4 18.94 0.58 13.08
C SER A 4 17.71 0.42 13.96
N GLU A 5 17.76 -0.63 14.79
CA GLU A 5 16.71 -0.91 15.75
C GLU A 5 16.59 0.19 16.81
N GLU A 6 17.72 0.66 17.32
CA GLU A 6 17.81 1.72 18.32
C GLU A 6 17.25 3.04 17.80
N GLU A 7 17.55 3.37 16.55
CA GLU A 7 17.01 4.55 15.88
C GLU A 7 15.48 4.46 15.79
N LEU A 8 14.94 3.31 15.35
CA LEU A 8 13.50 3.08 15.27
C LEU A 8 12.81 3.22 16.63
N LYS A 9 13.39 2.66 17.72
CA LYS A 9 12.87 2.83 19.09
C LYS A 9 12.83 4.29 19.50
N SER A 10 13.89 5.03 19.19
CA SER A 10 13.99 6.45 19.53
C SER A 10 12.93 7.28 18.79
N LEU A 11 12.69 6.97 17.50
CA LEU A 11 11.70 7.64 16.66
C LEU A 11 10.28 7.36 17.15
N LEU A 12 9.96 6.11 17.47
CA LEU A 12 8.64 5.74 17.98
C LEU A 12 8.35 6.39 19.34
N ARG A 13 9.34 6.48 20.23
CA ARG A 13 9.21 7.18 21.51
C ARG A 13 8.94 8.68 21.31
N LYS A 14 9.74 9.34 20.46
CA LYS A 14 9.56 10.77 20.12
C LYS A 14 8.19 11.02 19.51
N ALA A 15 7.78 10.21 18.52
CA ALA A 15 6.47 10.32 17.88
C ALA A 15 5.32 10.21 18.90
N LYS A 16 5.44 9.31 19.88
CA LYS A 16 4.45 9.17 20.96
C LYS A 16 4.42 10.40 21.88
N GLU A 17 5.57 10.94 22.26
CA GLU A 17 5.67 12.14 23.11
C GLU A 17 5.10 13.38 22.42
N GLU A 18 5.48 13.63 21.16
CA GLU A 18 4.97 14.76 20.38
C GLU A 18 3.47 14.62 20.08
N SER A 19 3.00 13.41 19.78
CA SER A 19 1.57 13.14 19.60
C SER A 19 0.77 13.50 20.85
N LYS A 20 1.27 13.15 22.04
CA LYS A 20 0.60 13.49 23.31
C LYS A 20 0.48 14.99 23.52
N LYS A 21 1.49 15.77 23.15
CA LYS A 21 1.47 17.25 23.29
C LYS A 21 0.34 17.89 22.48
N VAL A 22 -0.02 17.29 21.35
CA VAL A 22 -1.15 17.73 20.50
C VAL A 22 -2.44 16.98 20.80
N GLY A 23 -2.53 16.23 21.91
CA GLY A 23 -3.73 15.50 22.32
C GLY A 23 -4.00 14.21 21.54
N LEU A 24 -3.05 13.71 20.77
CA LEU A 24 -3.14 12.46 20.01
C LEU A 24 -2.51 11.29 20.76
N LYS A 25 -3.07 10.08 20.58
CA LYS A 25 -2.53 8.83 21.12
C LYS A 25 -2.12 7.91 19.99
N LEU A 26 -0.88 7.41 20.04
CA LEU A 26 -0.39 6.39 19.12
C LEU A 26 -1.12 5.06 19.38
N ASN A 27 -1.74 4.51 18.33
CA ASN A 27 -2.45 3.23 18.39
C ASN A 27 -1.47 2.09 18.08
N ILE A 28 -0.94 1.49 19.14
CA ILE A 28 0.10 0.44 19.05
C ILE A 28 -0.42 -0.80 18.31
N GLN A 29 -1.69 -1.17 18.47
CA GLN A 29 -2.28 -2.32 17.77
C GLN A 29 -2.34 -2.12 16.24
N LYS A 30 -2.51 -0.88 15.78
CA LYS A 30 -2.49 -0.52 14.35
C LYS A 30 -1.08 -0.26 13.82
N THR A 31 -0.12 0.01 14.69
CA THR A 31 1.29 0.18 14.31
C THR A 31 1.89 -1.18 14.02
N LYS A 32 2.51 -1.33 12.85
CA LYS A 32 3.25 -2.53 12.44
C LYS A 32 4.69 -2.14 12.13
N ILE A 33 5.62 -3.05 12.38
CA ILE A 33 7.04 -2.90 12.01
C ILE A 33 7.33 -3.83 10.85
N MET A 34 8.03 -3.32 9.84
CA MET A 34 8.51 -4.08 8.70
C MET A 34 10.01 -3.86 8.60
N ALA A 35 10.79 -4.94 8.50
CA ALA A 35 12.24 -4.92 8.42
C ALA A 35 12.71 -5.78 7.24
N SER A 36 13.80 -5.36 6.59
CA SER A 36 14.44 -6.12 5.50
C SER A 36 15.32 -7.29 6.03
N GLY A 37 15.34 -7.52 7.34
CA GLY A 37 16.14 -8.54 8.02
C GLY A 37 15.29 -9.39 8.99
N PRO A 38 15.90 -10.19 9.87
CA PRO A 38 15.18 -11.06 10.80
C PRO A 38 14.13 -10.30 11.60
N ILE A 39 12.91 -10.83 11.57
CA ILE A 39 11.79 -10.26 12.30
C ILE A 39 11.90 -10.71 13.76
N ILE A 40 12.45 -9.85 14.61
CA ILE A 40 12.44 -10.01 16.07
C ILE A 40 11.10 -9.46 16.58
N SER A 41 10.51 -10.02 17.64
CA SER A 41 9.33 -9.44 18.31
C SER A 41 9.72 -8.22 19.14
N TRP A 42 8.93 -7.15 19.10
CA TRP A 42 9.24 -5.88 19.76
C TRP A 42 8.24 -5.54 20.84
N GLU A 43 8.70 -4.92 21.94
CA GLU A 43 7.85 -4.34 22.96
C GLU A 43 8.11 -2.84 23.12
N ILE A 44 7.03 -2.06 23.19
CA ILE A 44 7.08 -0.62 23.48
C ILE A 44 6.19 -0.33 24.69
N ASN A 45 6.82 -0.06 25.84
CA ASN A 45 6.14 0.12 27.14
C ASN A 45 5.28 -1.08 27.56
N GLY A 46 5.75 -2.31 27.31
CA GLY A 46 5.04 -3.54 27.66
C GLY A 46 3.92 -3.94 26.70
N GLU A 47 3.68 -3.17 25.63
CA GLU A 47 2.80 -3.59 24.53
C GLU A 47 3.64 -4.09 23.35
N THR A 48 3.35 -5.31 22.89
CA THR A 48 4.06 -5.91 21.75
C THR A 48 3.62 -5.24 20.44
N VAL A 49 4.58 -4.75 19.67
CA VAL A 49 4.33 -4.25 18.31
C VAL A 49 4.45 -5.43 17.35
N GLU A 50 3.40 -5.67 16.56
CA GLU A 50 3.42 -6.74 15.58
C GLU A 50 4.37 -6.39 14.44
N ALA A 51 5.27 -7.32 14.15
CA ALA A 51 6.15 -7.24 13.01
C ALA A 51 5.59 -8.07 11.86
N VAL A 52 5.58 -7.50 10.66
CA VAL A 52 4.90 -8.02 9.47
C VAL A 52 5.85 -8.04 8.28
N SER A 53 5.67 -9.03 7.40
CA SER A 53 6.38 -9.12 6.12
C SER A 53 5.74 -8.28 5.03
N ASP A 54 4.45 -7.98 5.16
CA ASP A 54 3.68 -7.14 4.25
C ASP A 54 2.71 -6.21 4.98
N PHE A 55 2.46 -5.03 4.42
CA PHE A 55 1.50 -4.08 4.99
C PHE A 55 0.87 -3.17 3.93
N ILE A 56 -0.40 -2.82 4.12
CA ILE A 56 -1.10 -1.89 3.23
C ILE A 56 -0.95 -0.47 3.78
N VAL A 57 -0.06 0.31 3.16
CA VAL A 57 0.11 1.74 3.46
C VAL A 57 -0.56 2.54 2.35
N GLY A 58 -1.50 3.43 2.66
CA GLY A 58 -2.09 4.33 1.65
C GLY A 58 -2.70 3.60 0.45
N GLY A 59 -3.34 2.46 0.67
CA GLY A 59 -4.00 1.69 -0.39
C GLY A 59 -3.13 0.69 -1.16
N SER A 60 -1.80 0.72 -0.99
CA SER A 60 -0.89 -0.26 -1.63
C SER A 60 -0.22 -1.19 -0.66
N LYS A 61 -0.09 -2.44 -1.10
CA LYS A 61 0.63 -3.47 -0.38
C LYS A 61 2.12 -3.30 -0.62
N ILE A 62 2.88 -3.09 0.45
CA ILE A 62 4.34 -3.03 0.44
C ILE A 62 4.82 -4.29 1.15
N ASN A 63 5.79 -4.97 0.54
CA ASN A 63 6.45 -6.15 1.11
C ASN A 63 7.86 -5.77 1.58
N ALA A 64 8.38 -6.49 2.57
CA ALA A 64 9.73 -6.30 3.11
C ALA A 64 10.83 -6.45 2.04
N ASP A 65 10.60 -7.32 1.05
CA ASP A 65 11.55 -7.61 -0.04
C ASP A 65 11.60 -6.52 -1.12
N GLY A 66 10.77 -5.47 -1.01
CA GLY A 66 10.68 -4.40 -2.01
C GLY A 66 10.09 -4.83 -3.35
N GLU A 67 9.50 -6.04 -3.44
CA GLU A 67 8.91 -6.53 -4.68
C GLU A 67 7.54 -5.89 -4.96
N PHE A 68 7.48 -5.04 -5.99
CA PHE A 68 6.24 -4.37 -6.41
C PHE A 68 5.37 -5.21 -7.36
N SER A 69 5.84 -6.38 -7.81
CA SER A 69 5.12 -7.23 -8.78
C SER A 69 3.76 -7.70 -8.25
N HIS A 70 3.67 -7.98 -6.95
CA HIS A 70 2.43 -8.38 -6.28
C HIS A 70 1.40 -7.26 -6.25
N GLU A 71 1.82 -6.00 -6.07
CA GLU A 71 0.93 -4.85 -6.11
C GLU A 71 0.46 -4.55 -7.53
N ILE A 72 1.34 -4.65 -8.54
CA ILE A 72 0.93 -4.54 -9.95
C ILE A 72 -0.15 -5.57 -10.29
N LYS A 73 0.06 -6.83 -9.91
CA LYS A 73 -0.94 -7.89 -10.08
C LYS A 73 -2.25 -7.54 -9.37
N ARG A 74 -2.20 -7.01 -8.15
CA ARG A 74 -3.39 -6.57 -7.41
C ARG A 74 -4.13 -5.43 -8.12
N CYS A 75 -3.44 -4.37 -8.57
CA CYS A 75 -4.05 -3.27 -9.31
C CYS A 75 -4.72 -3.74 -10.61
N LEU A 76 -4.08 -4.65 -11.34
CA LEU A 76 -4.66 -5.26 -12.54
C LEU A 76 -5.93 -6.07 -12.23
N LEU A 77 -5.93 -6.86 -11.14
CA LEU A 77 -7.12 -7.60 -10.70
C LEU A 77 -8.26 -6.66 -10.29
N LEU A 78 -7.94 -5.54 -9.63
CA LEU A 78 -8.93 -4.52 -9.28
C LEU A 78 -9.49 -3.83 -10.53
N GLY A 79 -8.63 -3.45 -11.49
CA GLY A 79 -9.06 -2.91 -12.77
C GLY A 79 -9.97 -3.88 -13.53
N ARG A 80 -9.61 -5.18 -13.57
CA ARG A 80 -10.45 -6.23 -14.16
C ARG A 80 -11.81 -6.32 -13.46
N LYS A 81 -11.86 -6.22 -12.14
CA LYS A 81 -13.12 -6.22 -11.37
C LYS A 81 -14.02 -5.04 -11.75
N VAL A 82 -13.45 -3.84 -11.91
CA VAL A 82 -14.21 -2.67 -12.39
C VAL A 82 -14.74 -2.91 -13.81
N MET A 83 -13.91 -3.46 -14.70
CA MET A 83 -14.35 -3.82 -16.05
C MET A 83 -15.52 -4.79 -16.05
N THR A 84 -15.48 -5.85 -15.21
CA THR A 84 -16.57 -6.82 -15.11
C THR A 84 -17.85 -6.22 -14.51
N ASN A 85 -17.72 -5.25 -13.60
CA ASN A 85 -18.88 -4.55 -13.05
C ASN A 85 -19.58 -3.66 -14.10
N LEU A 86 -18.85 -3.21 -15.12
CA LEU A 86 -19.35 -2.38 -16.23
C LEU A 86 -19.65 -3.20 -17.50
N ASP A 87 -19.65 -4.53 -17.42
CA ASP A 87 -19.77 -5.42 -18.58
C ASP A 87 -21.06 -5.19 -19.39
N SER A 88 -22.19 -4.95 -18.70
CA SER A 88 -23.47 -4.64 -19.35
C SER A 88 -23.43 -3.33 -20.16
N ILE A 89 -22.75 -2.31 -19.65
CA ILE A 89 -22.55 -1.02 -20.34
C ILE A 89 -21.68 -1.21 -21.56
N PHE A 90 -20.57 -1.96 -21.44
CA PHE A 90 -19.70 -2.23 -22.57
C PHE A 90 -20.38 -3.08 -23.66
N LYS A 91 -21.32 -3.95 -23.29
CA LYS A 91 -22.12 -4.78 -24.20
C LYS A 91 -23.34 -4.07 -24.81
N SER A 92 -23.84 -2.99 -24.20
CA SER A 92 -24.99 -2.25 -24.72
C SER A 92 -24.71 -1.63 -26.08
N ARG A 93 -25.64 -1.74 -27.03
CA ARG A 93 -25.54 -1.09 -28.36
C ARG A 93 -25.98 0.37 -28.32
N ASP A 94 -26.73 0.77 -27.30
CA ASP A 94 -27.28 2.12 -27.14
C ASP A 94 -26.21 3.13 -26.71
N ILE A 95 -25.11 2.62 -26.13
CA ILE A 95 -23.99 3.45 -25.67
C ILE A 95 -22.94 3.51 -26.78
N THR A 96 -22.63 4.73 -27.20
CA THR A 96 -21.64 4.98 -28.25
C THR A 96 -20.22 4.62 -27.79
N PHE A 97 -19.38 4.23 -28.74
CA PHE A 97 -18.00 3.85 -28.47
C PHE A 97 -17.17 4.95 -27.76
N PRO A 98 -17.27 6.25 -28.12
CA PRO A 98 -16.53 7.30 -27.44
C PRO A 98 -16.84 7.39 -25.93
N ILE A 99 -18.10 7.18 -25.55
CA ILE A 99 -18.53 7.19 -24.14
C ILE A 99 -17.93 6.00 -23.39
N LYS A 100 -17.92 4.81 -24.01
CA LYS A 100 -17.29 3.61 -23.42
C LYS A 100 -15.79 3.82 -23.20
N VAL A 101 -15.08 4.41 -24.16
CA VAL A 101 -13.66 4.77 -24.02
C VAL A 101 -13.47 5.76 -22.87
N HIS A 102 -14.34 6.77 -22.76
CA HIS A 102 -14.28 7.74 -21.67
C HIS A 102 -14.48 7.08 -20.30
N LEU A 103 -15.44 6.15 -20.19
CA LEU A 103 -15.68 5.35 -18.99
C LEU A 103 -14.44 4.54 -18.57
N VAL A 104 -13.77 3.86 -19.51
CA VAL A 104 -12.52 3.15 -19.22
C VAL A 104 -11.47 4.10 -18.68
N LYS A 105 -11.27 5.25 -19.32
CA LYS A 105 -10.29 6.27 -18.89
C LYS A 105 -10.61 6.87 -17.52
N ALA A 106 -11.89 7.03 -17.20
CA ALA A 106 -12.34 7.67 -15.96
C ALA A 106 -12.42 6.70 -14.77
N MET A 107 -12.74 5.43 -15.00
CA MET A 107 -13.04 4.48 -13.91
C MET A 107 -12.06 3.33 -13.79
N VAL A 108 -11.47 2.88 -14.90
CA VAL A 108 -10.63 1.67 -14.92
C VAL A 108 -9.16 2.06 -14.91
N LEU A 109 -8.77 3.01 -15.77
CA LEU A 109 -7.38 3.47 -15.86
C LEU A 109 -6.85 4.01 -14.53
N PRO A 110 -7.60 4.82 -13.74
CA PRO A 110 -7.08 5.32 -12.46
C PRO A 110 -6.85 4.21 -11.44
N VAL A 111 -7.64 3.13 -11.48
CA VAL A 111 -7.49 1.97 -10.58
C VAL A 111 -6.26 1.15 -10.94
N VAL A 112 -5.98 0.97 -12.25
CA VAL A 112 -4.80 0.25 -12.72
C VAL A 112 -3.53 1.07 -12.53
N MET A 113 -3.61 2.37 -12.80
CA MET A 113 -2.47 3.29 -12.73
C MET A 113 -2.20 3.81 -11.33
N TYR A 114 -3.03 3.43 -10.35
CA TYR A 114 -2.88 3.90 -8.99
C TYR A 114 -1.48 3.53 -8.49
N ARG A 115 -0.70 4.58 -8.17
CA ARG A 115 0.64 4.46 -7.59
C ARG A 115 1.70 3.82 -8.49
N CYS A 116 1.52 3.86 -9.82
CA CYS A 116 2.57 3.48 -10.78
C CYS A 116 3.87 4.27 -10.61
N GLU A 117 3.79 5.50 -10.11
CA GLU A 117 4.95 6.34 -9.78
C GLU A 117 5.84 5.75 -8.67
N SER A 118 5.27 4.88 -7.82
CA SER A 118 6.00 4.20 -6.74
C SER A 118 6.46 2.80 -7.12
N CYS A 119 6.26 2.37 -8.36
CA CYS A 119 6.82 1.12 -8.87
C CYS A 119 8.36 1.20 -8.86
N THR A 120 9.02 0.30 -8.16
CA THR A 120 10.47 0.13 -8.28
C THR A 120 10.81 -0.41 -9.67
N VAL A 121 11.68 0.28 -10.40
CA VAL A 121 12.21 -0.20 -11.67
C VAL A 121 13.13 -1.38 -11.39
N LYS A 122 12.76 -2.59 -11.81
CA LYS A 122 13.70 -3.73 -11.80
C LYS A 122 14.79 -3.42 -12.84
N LYS A 123 16.06 -3.45 -12.41
CA LYS A 123 17.20 -3.41 -13.34
C LYS A 123 17.06 -4.62 -14.27
N ALA A 124 17.15 -4.43 -15.60
CA ALA A 124 17.12 -5.55 -16.53
C ALA A 124 18.27 -6.50 -16.19
N GLU A 125 17.96 -7.78 -15.98
CA GLU A 125 18.98 -8.82 -15.90
C GLU A 125 19.66 -8.89 -17.27
N HIS A 126 20.98 -8.79 -17.28
CA HIS A 126 21.80 -8.69 -18.48
C HIS A 126 22.54 -9.99 -18.73
#